data_AF-A0A0B1RZU0-F1
#
_entry.id   AF-A0A0B1RZU0-F1
#
_cell.length_a   1.000
_cell.length_b   1.000
_cell.length_c   1.000
_cell.angle_alpha   90.00
_cell.angle_beta   90.00
_cell.angle_gamma   90.00
#
_symmetry.space_group_name_H-M   'P 1'
#
loop_
_entity.id
_entity.type
_entity.pdbx_description
1 polymer ?
#
loop_
_entity_poly.entity_id
_entity_poly.type
_entity_poly.pdbx_seq_one_letter_code
_entity_poly.pdbx_strand_id
1 'polypeptide(L)'
;MFKIYFKCFHQKIIIFIAEAKFLVFANKQDLPNAITCAELIKVLELHENSGQQWHIQPSNAATGEGIAEGLEWLHSAILKG
;
A
#
# COMPACT_ATOMS: atom_id res chain seq x y z
N MET A 1 16.05 5.21 16.16
CA MET A 1 16.33 4.57 14.86
C MET A 1 15.26 3.51 14.63
N PHE A 2 14.32 3.79 13.72
CA PHE A 2 13.01 3.14 13.58
C PHE A 2 13.09 1.62 13.37
N LYS A 3 12.99 0.87 14.48
CA LYS A 3 12.69 -0.57 14.51
C LYS A 3 11.21 -0.75 14.84
N ILE A 4 10.35 -0.50 13.86
CA ILE A 4 8.95 -0.95 13.90
C ILE A 4 8.72 -1.59 12.51
N TYR A 5 8.10 -2.76 12.51
CA TYR A 5 7.69 -3.56 11.33
C TYR A 5 8.75 -4.47 10.67
N PHE A 6 9.23 -5.49 11.39
CA PHE A 6 9.64 -6.75 10.74
C PHE A 6 9.46 -7.98 11.65
N LYS A 7 8.57 -7.93 12.64
CA LYS A 7 8.34 -9.07 13.56
C LYS A 7 6.89 -9.31 13.95
N CYS A 8 5.96 -9.08 13.03
CA CYS A 8 4.66 -9.75 13.04
C CYS A 8 4.15 -9.84 11.61
N PHE A 9 3.26 -10.79 11.33
CA PHE A 9 2.71 -11.21 10.03
C PHE A 9 3.45 -12.36 9.34
N HIS A 10 3.40 -13.52 10.00
CA HIS A 10 3.15 -14.82 9.35
C HIS A 10 1.64 -15.05 9.10
N GLN A 11 0.84 -13.98 9.13
CA GLN A 11 -0.59 -14.01 8.86
C GLN A 11 -0.82 -13.24 7.57
N LYS A 12 -1.68 -13.78 6.70
CA LYS A 12 -2.23 -13.02 5.59
C LYS A 12 -2.91 -11.77 6.17
N ILE A 13 -2.70 -10.61 5.58
CA ILE A 13 -3.55 -9.44 5.87
C ILE A 13 -4.91 -9.78 5.25
N ILE A 14 -5.82 -10.34 6.05
CA ILE A 14 -7.20 -10.60 5.62
C ILE A 14 -8.00 -9.33 5.88
N ILE A 15 -8.36 -8.64 4.79
CA ILE A 15 -9.19 -7.44 4.83
C ILE A 15 -10.66 -7.88 4.95
N PHE A 16 -11.22 -7.82 6.17
CA PHE A 16 -12.62 -8.17 6.44
C PHE A 16 -13.63 -7.02 6.25
N ILE A 17 -13.18 -5.84 5.84
CA ILE A 17 -14.05 -4.66 5.73
C ILE A 17 -14.62 -4.58 4.31
N ALA A 18 -15.92 -4.78 4.17
CA ALA A 18 -16.58 -4.91 2.87
C ALA A 18 -16.49 -3.66 1.96
N GLU A 19 -16.41 -2.45 2.53
CA GLU A 19 -16.51 -1.19 1.76
C GLU A 19 -15.36 -0.20 2.03
N ALA A 20 -14.25 -0.65 2.61
CA ALA A 20 -13.11 0.23 2.83
C ALA A 20 -12.27 0.37 1.55
N LYS A 21 -11.77 1.59 1.33
CA LYS A 21 -10.82 1.92 0.26
C LYS A 21 -9.43 1.96 0.87
N PHE A 22 -8.45 1.33 0.23
CA PHE A 22 -7.12 1.13 0.82
C PHE A 22 -6.01 1.73 -0.04
N LEU A 23 -5.18 2.57 0.59
CA LEU A 23 -3.91 3.02 0.03
C LEU A 23 -2.77 2.25 0.71
N VAL A 24 -1.94 1.60 -0.09
CA VAL A 24 -0.73 0.93 0.39
C VAL A 24 0.50 1.66 -0.15
N PHE A 25 1.34 2.17 0.73
CA PHE A 25 2.63 2.71 0.34
C PHE A 25 3.66 1.59 0.23
N ALA A 26 4.16 1.33 -0.98
CA ALA A 26 5.35 0.52 -1.20
C ALA A 26 6.60 1.34 -0.83
N ASN A 27 6.77 1.59 0.46
CA ASN A 27 7.77 2.50 0.99
C ASN A 27 9.20 1.93 0.92
N LYS A 28 10.20 2.81 0.96
CA LYS A 28 11.65 2.52 0.89
C LYS A 28 12.13 2.10 -0.50
N GLN A 29 11.57 2.67 -1.56
CA GLN A 29 11.99 2.38 -2.94
C GLN A 29 13.43 2.81 -3.27
N ASP A 30 14.08 3.56 -2.37
CA ASP A 30 15.50 3.90 -2.45
C ASP A 30 16.44 2.72 -2.17
N LEU A 31 15.95 1.65 -1.55
CA LEU A 31 16.77 0.50 -1.21
C LEU A 31 16.97 -0.43 -2.42
N PRO A 32 18.19 -0.97 -2.64
CA PRO A 32 18.50 -1.81 -3.81
C PRO A 32 17.71 -3.12 -3.87
N ASN A 33 17.10 -3.53 -2.75
CA ASN A 33 16.27 -4.72 -2.62
C ASN A 33 14.82 -4.38 -2.29
N ALA A 34 14.36 -3.18 -2.61
CA ALA A 34 12.97 -2.78 -2.43
C ALA A 34 12.05 -3.69 -3.27
N ILE A 35 10.93 -4.07 -2.67
CA ILE A 35 9.89 -4.84 -3.35
C ILE A 35 9.16 -3.91 -4.32
N THR A 36 9.00 -4.33 -5.56
CA THR A 36 8.26 -3.58 -6.58
C THR A 36 6.76 -3.59 -6.28
N CYS A 37 6.01 -2.62 -6.80
CA CYS A 37 4.55 -2.62 -6.67
C CYS A 37 3.90 -3.91 -7.21
N ALA A 38 4.42 -4.44 -8.33
CA ALA A 38 3.92 -5.67 -8.94
C ALA A 38 4.12 -6.91 -8.05
N GLU A 39 5.27 -7.00 -7.36
CA GLU A 39 5.51 -8.06 -6.39
C GLU A 39 4.65 -7.88 -5.15
N LEU A 40 4.45 -6.64 -4.69
CA LEU A 40 3.62 -6.35 -3.53
C LEU A 40 2.14 -6.71 -3.77
N ILE A 41 1.61 -6.48 -4.97
CA ILE A 41 0.26 -6.95 -5.38
C ILE A 41 0.15 -8.47 -5.20
N LYS A 42 1.17 -9.23 -5.61
CA LYS A 42 1.19 -10.69 -5.47
C LYS A 42 1.28 -11.13 -4.01
N VAL A 43 2.16 -10.51 -3.22
CA VAL A 43 2.37 -10.84 -1.80
C VAL A 43 1.12 -10.54 -0.96
N LEU A 44 0.43 -9.44 -1.27
CA LEU A 44 -0.79 -9.03 -0.58
C LEU A 44 -2.05 -9.70 -1.15
N GLU A 45 -1.92 -10.56 -2.16
CA GLU A 45 -3.04 -11.24 -2.82
C GLU A 45 -4.15 -10.24 -3.24
N LEU A 46 -3.75 -9.06 -3.74
CA LEU A 46 -4.70 -8.04 -4.19
C LEU A 46 -5.27 -8.43 -5.56
N HIS A 47 -6.55 -8.81 -5.57
CA HIS A 47 -7.27 -9.19 -6.78
C HIS A 47 -8.11 -8.02 -7.29
N GLU A 48 -8.10 -7.78 -8.60
CA GLU A 48 -8.90 -6.72 -9.25
C GLU A 48 -10.43 -6.93 -9.08
N ASN A 49 -10.86 -8.16 -8.83
CA ASN A 49 -12.27 -8.54 -8.75
C ASN A 49 -12.85 -8.58 -7.32
N SER A 50 -12.16 -8.05 -6.31
CA SER A 50 -12.66 -8.09 -4.92
C SER A 50 -13.79 -7.08 -4.61
N GLY A 51 -14.11 -6.19 -5.55
CA GLY A 51 -15.08 -5.09 -5.33
C GLY A 51 -14.56 -3.96 -4.45
N GLN A 52 -13.39 -4.14 -3.81
CA GLN A 52 -12.73 -3.13 -2.99
C GLN A 52 -11.81 -2.27 -3.85
N GLN A 53 -11.89 -0.94 -3.70
CA GLN A 53 -10.96 -0.02 -4.36
C GLN A 53 -9.66 0.07 -3.57
N TRP A 54 -8.55 -0.25 -4.21
CA TRP A 54 -7.22 -0.16 -3.62
C TRP A 54 -6.21 0.47 -4.58
N HIS A 55 -5.11 0.96 -4.03
CA HIS A 55 -3.99 1.47 -4.80
C HIS A 55 -2.67 1.23 -4.07
N ILE A 56 -1.65 0.85 -4.84
CA ILE A 56 -0.28 0.78 -4.35
C ILE A 56 0.50 1.96 -4.90
N GLN A 57 1.05 2.78 -4.02
CA GLN A 57 1.87 3.93 -4.35
C GLN A 57 3.32 3.66 -3.98
N PRO A 58 4.28 3.62 -4.93
CA PRO A 58 5.70 3.62 -4.61
C PRO A 58 6.06 4.90 -3.85
N SER A 59 6.84 4.78 -2.77
CA SER A 59 7.22 5.97 -2.00
C SER A 59 8.57 5.85 -1.31
N ASN A 60 9.09 7.02 -0.95
CA ASN A 60 10.21 7.16 -0.04
C ASN A 60 9.84 8.18 1.04
N ALA A 61 9.50 7.71 2.24
CA ALA A 61 9.10 8.56 3.35
C ALA A 61 10.23 9.49 3.86
N ALA A 62 11.50 9.19 3.59
CA ALA A 62 12.61 10.05 4.01
C ALA A 62 12.75 11.29 3.11
N THR A 63 12.42 11.16 1.82
CA THR A 63 12.42 12.28 0.87
C THR A 63 11.03 12.91 0.68
N GLY A 64 9.97 12.18 1.05
CA GLY A 64 8.58 12.57 0.82
C GLY A 64 8.03 12.15 -0.55
N GLU A 65 8.85 11.51 -1.40
CA GLU A 65 8.45 11.07 -2.73
C GLU A 65 7.28 10.08 -2.68
N GLY A 66 6.28 10.28 -3.54
CA GLY A 66 5.11 9.43 -3.67
C GLY A 66 4.03 9.63 -2.60
N ILE A 67 4.31 10.39 -1.53
CA ILE A 67 3.35 10.55 -0.42
C ILE A 67 2.13 11.39 -0.84
N ALA A 68 2.37 12.51 -1.53
CA ALA A 68 1.30 13.40 -1.96
C ALA A 68 0.38 12.71 -2.98
N GLU A 69 0.96 11.99 -3.93
CA GLU A 69 0.26 11.27 -5.00
C GLU A 69 -0.63 10.18 -4.43
N GLY A 70 -0.13 9.41 -3.46
CA GLY A 70 -0.93 8.39 -2.79
C GLY A 70 -2.11 8.99 -2.03
N LEU A 71 -1.88 10.10 -1.31
CA LEU A 71 -2.94 10.79 -0.57
C LEU A 71 -3.97 11.44 -1.52
N GLU A 72 -3.54 11.97 -2.65
CA GLU A 72 -4.42 12.50 -3.69
C GLU A 72 -5.32 11.39 -4.26
N TRP A 73 -4.77 10.21 -4.53
CA TRP A 73 -5.55 9.05 -4.92
C TRP A 73 -6.60 8.70 -3.86
N LEU A 74 -6.20 8.62 -2.58
CA LEU A 74 -7.11 8.26 -1.50
C LEU A 74 -8.22 9.30 -1.33
N HIS A 75 -7.89 10.58 -1.40
CA HIS A 75 -8.84 11.68 -1.38
C HIS A 75 -9.86 11.55 -2.52
N SER A 76 -9.40 11.32 -3.75
CA SER A 76 -10.28 11.08 -4.90
C SER A 76 -11.17 9.86 -4.70
N ALA A 77 -10.59 8.76 -4.20
CA ALA A 77 -11.30 7.51 -3.98
C ALA A 77 -12.41 7.68 -2.94
N ILE A 78 -12.16 8.40 -1.84
CA ILE A 78 -13.16 8.66 -0.79
C ILE A 78 -14.29 9.56 -1.33
N LEU A 79 -13.96 10.62 -2.09
CA LEU A 79 -14.97 11.54 -2.63
C LEU A 79 -15.86 10.94 -3.72
N LYS A 80 -15.37 9.94 -4.46
CA LYS A 80 -16.12 9.22 -5.51
C LYS A 80 -17.07 8.15 -4.94
N GLY A 81 -17.64 8.39 -3.76
CA GLY A 81 -18.62 7.52 -3.10
C GLY A 81 -20.05 7.78 -3.55
#